data_AF-A0A9D0ZY08-F1
#
_entry.id   AF-A0A9D0ZY08-F1
#
_cell.length_a   1.000
_cell.length_b   1.000
_cell.length_c   1.000
_cell.angle_alpha   90.00
_cell.angle_beta   90.00
_cell.angle_gamma   90.00
#
_symmetry.space_group_name_H-M   'P 1'
#
loop_
_entity.id
_entity.type
_entity.pdbx_description
1 polymer ?
#
loop_
_entity_poly.entity_id
_entity_poly.type
_entity_poly.pdbx_seq_one_letter_code
_entity_poly.pdbx_strand_id
1 'polypeptide(L)'
;MHIHVKLNILLFLVLCYLMIAPGERSAAAAPAARIGRVTYGTLEQAVRAVKNGQTITLLRNVRTAKTLTVNQKKRFVLDMDRKRYTCTAKKGRAAVNLVNGWMTIKNGRMKAAKINLFRVGTRARLTIEKGRYQGMVANEGSLTVKSGMFAAVSQKKWLFDNKGTLTIKDGLYKAYGNVVLNEKGGKAAISGGSFTNTCAKNYPILYNRSGRRGKFIISGGEFRADGKKEVLYNKSGKCFIRGGTFETKNAQNKTGKYPAISNGPDGILYLSKGTLSNEGHVVVGNSGTLTVSGGVLMGNPKYALLSNRGRAKIKGGIFKSFDGTAGYSIYNWPDAELEITVSDYYRCFGGRIMEGDQLIWSPTLGTTKKDAA
;
A
#
# COMPACT_ATOMS: atom_id res chain seq x y z
N MET A 1 -38.72 20.16 -89.48
CA MET A 1 -39.89 20.19 -88.58
C MET A 1 -40.12 18.74 -88.15
N HIS A 2 -39.93 18.25 -86.93
CA HIS A 2 -39.86 18.74 -85.55
C HIS A 2 -38.58 18.18 -84.88
N ILE A 3 -37.72 18.91 -84.16
CA ILE A 3 -37.82 19.55 -82.84
C ILE A 3 -38.23 18.59 -81.70
N HIS A 4 -37.41 18.67 -80.64
CA HIS A 4 -37.46 18.11 -79.28
C HIS A 4 -36.54 16.88 -79.10
N VAL A 5 -35.63 16.81 -78.11
CA VAL A 5 -35.56 17.55 -76.85
C VAL A 5 -34.23 17.22 -76.12
N LYS A 6 -33.70 18.20 -75.36
CA LYS A 6 -32.72 18.08 -74.26
C LYS A 6 -31.34 17.47 -74.55
N LEU A 7 -30.33 18.33 -74.72
CA LEU A 7 -28.97 17.99 -74.29
C LEU A 7 -28.17 19.25 -73.95
N ASN A 8 -28.45 19.84 -72.80
CA ASN A 8 -27.56 20.79 -72.13
C ASN A 8 -27.38 20.29 -70.69
N ILE A 9 -26.16 20.36 -70.18
CA ILE A 9 -25.68 19.88 -68.86
C ILE A 9 -25.18 18.42 -68.86
N LEU A 10 -24.18 18.13 -69.69
CA LEU A 10 -23.21 17.05 -69.41
C LEU A 10 -21.80 17.47 -69.85
N LEU A 11 -21.45 18.73 -69.61
CA LEU A 11 -20.14 19.30 -69.87
C LEU A 11 -19.51 19.70 -68.53
N PHE A 12 -19.22 18.76 -67.62
CA PHE A 12 -18.35 19.01 -66.45
C PHE A 12 -17.88 17.76 -65.63
N LEU A 13 -17.99 16.53 -66.14
CA LEU A 13 -17.69 15.31 -65.36
C LEU A 13 -16.78 14.28 -66.07
N VAL A 14 -15.86 14.71 -66.92
CA VAL A 14 -14.89 13.82 -67.59
C VAL A 14 -13.44 14.33 -67.45
N LEU A 15 -13.08 14.79 -66.24
CA LEU A 15 -11.70 15.22 -65.94
C LEU A 15 -11.23 14.85 -64.51
N CYS A 16 -11.83 13.81 -63.91
CA CYS A 16 -11.51 13.38 -62.55
C CYS A 16 -11.12 11.89 -62.45
N TYR A 17 -10.42 11.37 -63.46
CA TYR A 17 -9.95 9.99 -63.44
C TYR A 17 -8.49 9.88 -63.88
N LEU A 18 -7.59 10.51 -63.13
CA LEU A 18 -6.13 10.24 -63.17
C LEU A 18 -5.45 10.84 -61.93
N MET A 19 -5.90 10.42 -60.75
CA MET A 19 -5.11 10.53 -59.52
C MET A 19 -5.15 9.16 -58.85
N ILE A 20 -4.29 8.26 -59.33
CA ILE A 20 -3.93 7.06 -58.58
C ILE A 20 -3.23 7.58 -57.33
N ALA A 21 -3.99 7.72 -56.24
CA ALA A 21 -3.40 7.89 -54.93
C ALA A 21 -2.47 6.69 -54.69
N PRO A 22 -1.16 6.90 -54.41
CA PRO A 22 -0.32 5.80 -53.97
C PRO A 22 -0.99 5.23 -52.73
N GLY A 23 -1.47 3.99 -52.83
CA GLY A 23 -2.10 3.30 -51.72
C GLY A 23 -1.18 3.41 -50.52
N GLU A 24 -1.65 4.10 -49.47
CA GLU A 24 -1.03 4.05 -48.17
C GLU A 24 -1.05 2.59 -47.74
N ARG A 25 0.02 1.88 -48.05
CA ARG A 25 0.33 0.57 -47.51
C ARG A 25 0.43 0.83 -46.01
N SER A 26 -0.67 0.59 -45.30
CA SER A 26 -0.75 0.72 -43.85
C SER A 26 0.45 -0.02 -43.29
N ALA A 27 1.46 0.71 -42.84
CA ALA A 27 2.67 0.12 -42.31
C ALA A 27 2.22 -0.77 -41.16
N ALA A 28 2.33 -2.09 -41.34
CA ALA A 28 1.92 -3.07 -40.34
C ALA A 28 2.52 -2.63 -39.01
N ALA A 29 1.66 -2.33 -38.03
CA ALA A 29 2.08 -1.68 -36.81
C ALA A 29 3.26 -2.47 -36.20
N ALA A 30 4.38 -1.79 -35.96
CA ALA A 30 5.59 -2.42 -35.45
C ALA A 30 5.27 -3.35 -34.26
N PRO A 31 5.92 -4.52 -34.15
CA PRO A 31 5.57 -5.51 -33.15
C PRO A 31 5.64 -4.92 -31.74
N ALA A 32 4.66 -5.25 -30.90
CA ALA A 32 4.61 -4.76 -29.53
C ALA A 32 5.53 -5.54 -28.58
N ALA A 33 5.73 -6.83 -28.85
CA ALA A 33 6.40 -7.75 -27.96
C ALA A 33 7.14 -8.85 -28.73
N ARG A 34 8.08 -9.53 -28.06
CA ARG A 34 8.72 -10.76 -28.57
C ARG A 34 8.92 -11.81 -27.49
N ILE A 35 9.06 -13.06 -27.91
CA ILE A 35 9.52 -14.19 -27.11
C ILE A 35 10.63 -14.88 -27.90
N GLY A 36 11.87 -14.84 -27.36
CA GLY A 36 13.04 -15.25 -28.15
C GLY A 36 13.15 -14.43 -29.43
N ARG A 37 13.14 -15.11 -30.59
CA ARG A 37 13.19 -14.47 -31.92
C ARG A 37 11.81 -14.18 -32.53
N VAL A 38 10.72 -14.71 -31.95
CA VAL A 38 9.36 -14.55 -32.49
C VAL A 38 8.74 -13.25 -32.01
N THR A 39 8.28 -12.41 -32.94
CA THR A 39 7.61 -11.13 -32.67
C THR A 39 6.10 -11.24 -32.72
N TYR A 40 5.42 -10.41 -31.92
CA TYR A 40 3.96 -10.36 -31.83
C TYR A 40 3.47 -8.92 -32.01
N GLY A 41 2.38 -8.74 -32.76
CA GLY A 41 1.77 -7.43 -33.00
C GLY A 41 1.25 -6.78 -31.73
N THR A 42 0.77 -7.58 -30.76
CA THR A 42 0.27 -7.11 -29.46
C THR A 42 0.84 -7.86 -28.27
N LEU A 43 0.78 -7.25 -27.08
CA LEU A 43 1.17 -7.91 -25.82
C LEU A 43 0.22 -9.07 -25.50
N GLU A 44 -1.07 -8.95 -25.82
CA GLU A 44 -2.06 -10.00 -25.64
C GLU A 44 -1.70 -11.25 -26.46
N GLN A 45 -1.23 -11.09 -27.70
CA GLN A 45 -0.79 -12.19 -28.55
C GLN A 45 0.43 -12.91 -27.93
N ALA A 46 1.44 -12.15 -27.48
CA ALA A 46 2.59 -12.72 -26.79
C ALA A 46 2.19 -13.47 -25.51
N VAL A 47 1.26 -12.91 -24.72
CA VAL A 47 0.74 -13.56 -23.51
C VAL A 47 0.03 -14.88 -23.83
N ARG A 48 -0.74 -14.98 -24.92
CA ARG A 48 -1.36 -16.26 -25.32
C ARG A 48 -0.31 -17.30 -25.73
N ALA A 49 0.73 -16.88 -26.43
CA ALA A 49 1.75 -17.76 -26.98
C ALA A 49 2.80 -18.23 -25.96
N VAL A 50 3.07 -17.46 -24.91
CA VAL A 50 4.16 -17.75 -23.96
C VAL A 50 4.01 -19.13 -23.32
N LYS A 51 5.13 -19.86 -23.23
CA LYS A 51 5.25 -21.14 -22.54
C LYS A 51 5.83 -20.95 -21.13
N ASN A 52 5.76 -21.99 -20.32
CA ASN A 52 6.31 -21.97 -18.96
C ASN A 52 7.82 -21.65 -18.99
N GLY A 53 8.27 -20.78 -18.10
CA GLY A 53 9.67 -20.35 -17.98
C GLY A 53 10.11 -19.25 -18.96
N GLN A 54 9.32 -18.93 -19.99
CA GLN A 54 9.74 -17.97 -21.01
C GLN A 54 9.64 -16.51 -20.56
N THR A 55 10.31 -15.62 -21.31
CA THR A 55 10.26 -14.17 -21.14
C THR A 55 9.60 -13.51 -22.34
N ILE A 56 8.60 -12.68 -22.08
CA ILE A 56 8.05 -11.72 -23.02
C ILE A 56 8.83 -10.42 -22.84
N THR A 57 9.41 -9.88 -23.92
CA THR A 57 10.06 -8.56 -23.91
C THR A 57 9.18 -7.56 -24.67
N LEU A 58 8.85 -6.41 -24.07
CA LEU A 58 8.20 -5.32 -24.80
C LEU A 58 9.19 -4.61 -25.73
N LEU A 59 8.76 -4.35 -26.96
CA LEU A 59 9.58 -3.71 -27.99
C LEU A 59 9.25 -2.23 -28.18
N ARG A 60 8.04 -1.81 -27.80
CA ARG A 60 7.60 -0.41 -27.86
C ARG A 60 6.65 -0.08 -26.73
N ASN A 61 6.36 1.22 -26.59
CA ASN A 61 5.32 1.68 -25.70
C ASN A 61 3.95 1.14 -26.15
N VAL A 62 3.14 0.72 -25.19
CA VAL A 62 1.79 0.21 -25.40
C VAL A 62 0.79 1.20 -24.80
N ARG A 63 -0.19 1.60 -25.59
CA ARG A 63 -1.37 2.35 -25.15
C ARG A 63 -2.61 1.57 -25.56
N THR A 64 -3.48 1.26 -24.61
CA THR A 64 -4.66 0.41 -24.86
C THR A 64 -5.84 0.84 -24.01
N ALA A 65 -7.06 0.65 -24.53
CA ALA A 65 -8.30 0.77 -23.77
C ALA A 65 -8.84 -0.59 -23.29
N LYS A 66 -8.13 -1.68 -23.58
CA LYS A 66 -8.53 -3.05 -23.24
C LYS A 66 -7.81 -3.56 -22.00
N THR A 67 -8.45 -4.50 -21.30
CA THR A 67 -7.83 -5.24 -20.19
C THR A 67 -6.95 -6.37 -20.74
N LEU A 68 -5.70 -6.45 -20.29
CA LEU A 68 -4.86 -7.62 -20.49
C LEU A 68 -5.26 -8.70 -19.48
N THR A 69 -5.95 -9.74 -19.94
CA THR A 69 -6.31 -10.89 -19.10
C THR A 69 -5.29 -12.01 -19.24
N VAL A 70 -4.77 -12.47 -18.11
CA VAL A 70 -3.89 -13.64 -18.02
C VAL A 70 -4.64 -14.73 -17.25
N ASN A 71 -5.12 -15.75 -17.96
CA ASN A 71 -5.88 -16.86 -17.39
C ASN A 71 -5.29 -18.22 -17.80
N GLN A 72 -3.98 -18.34 -17.73
CA GLN A 72 -3.26 -19.55 -18.08
C GLN A 72 -2.37 -19.96 -16.90
N LYS A 73 -2.33 -21.26 -16.59
CA LYS A 73 -1.54 -21.82 -15.48
C LYS A 73 -0.05 -21.94 -15.86
N LYS A 74 0.55 -20.83 -16.30
CA LYS A 74 1.96 -20.76 -16.74
C LYS A 74 2.74 -19.79 -15.87
N ARG A 75 4.04 -20.03 -15.70
CA ARG A 75 5.01 -19.11 -15.10
C ARG A 75 5.80 -18.42 -16.21
N PHE A 76 5.82 -17.10 -16.25
CA PHE A 76 6.61 -16.36 -17.23
C PHE A 76 7.06 -14.99 -16.70
N VAL A 77 8.00 -14.37 -17.40
CA VAL A 77 8.48 -13.01 -17.13
C VAL A 77 7.95 -12.07 -18.20
N LEU A 78 7.46 -10.90 -17.79
CA LEU A 78 7.24 -9.75 -18.64
C LEU A 78 8.36 -8.73 -18.36
N ASP A 79 9.38 -8.76 -19.22
CA ASP A 79 10.39 -7.72 -19.26
C ASP A 79 9.85 -6.54 -20.06
N MET A 80 9.66 -5.42 -19.37
CA MET A 80 9.09 -4.24 -19.98
C MET A 80 10.13 -3.44 -20.76
N ASP A 81 11.42 -3.79 -20.67
CA ASP A 81 12.54 -3.14 -21.39
C ASP A 81 12.47 -1.60 -21.35
N ARG A 82 12.23 -1.05 -20.15
CA ARG A 82 12.06 0.40 -19.89
C ARG A 82 10.91 1.06 -20.68
N LYS A 83 10.07 0.31 -21.38
CA LYS A 83 8.90 0.81 -22.12
C LYS A 83 7.74 1.12 -21.17
N ARG A 84 6.78 1.87 -21.71
CA ARG A 84 5.56 2.32 -21.02
C ARG A 84 4.35 1.47 -21.44
N TYR A 85 3.54 1.06 -20.47
CA TYR A 85 2.21 0.51 -20.70
C TYR A 85 1.15 1.43 -20.08
N THR A 86 0.29 2.01 -20.89
CA THR A 86 -0.76 2.93 -20.45
C THR A 86 -2.12 2.37 -20.81
N CYS A 87 -2.93 2.07 -19.79
CA CYS A 87 -4.32 1.70 -19.96
C CYS A 87 -5.24 2.91 -19.77
N THR A 88 -6.07 3.19 -20.77
CA THR A 88 -7.02 4.30 -20.80
C THR A 88 -8.47 3.88 -20.51
N ALA A 89 -8.69 2.60 -20.20
CA ALA A 89 -10.00 2.06 -19.89
C ALA A 89 -10.69 2.83 -18.75
N LYS A 90 -11.96 3.19 -18.96
CA LYS A 90 -12.79 3.90 -17.97
C LYS A 90 -13.60 2.94 -17.07
N LYS A 91 -13.90 1.74 -17.56
CA LYS A 91 -14.64 0.67 -16.88
C LYS A 91 -13.82 -0.64 -16.94
N GLY A 92 -14.09 -1.56 -16.03
CA GLY A 92 -13.39 -2.84 -15.92
C GLY A 92 -12.67 -3.02 -14.58
N ARG A 93 -12.21 -4.24 -14.32
CA ARG A 93 -11.61 -4.61 -13.03
C ARG A 93 -10.18 -4.10 -12.86
N ALA A 94 -9.36 -4.24 -13.90
CA ALA A 94 -7.95 -3.81 -13.90
C ALA A 94 -7.39 -3.71 -15.32
N ALA A 95 -6.30 -2.95 -15.50
CA ALA A 95 -5.56 -2.90 -16.76
C ALA A 95 -4.86 -4.22 -17.07
N VAL A 96 -4.36 -4.89 -16.03
CA VAL A 96 -3.86 -6.26 -16.06
C VAL A 96 -4.63 -7.08 -15.04
N ASN A 97 -5.40 -8.05 -15.53
CA ASN A 97 -6.20 -8.97 -14.71
C ASN A 97 -5.56 -10.36 -14.76
N LEU A 98 -4.74 -10.67 -13.75
CA LEU A 98 -4.10 -11.96 -13.59
C LEU A 98 -5.06 -12.89 -12.84
N VAL A 99 -5.77 -13.73 -13.59
CA VAL A 99 -6.78 -14.67 -13.04
C VAL A 99 -6.12 -15.96 -12.56
N ASN A 100 -5.12 -16.44 -13.29
CA ASN A 100 -4.38 -17.66 -12.99
C ASN A 100 -2.93 -17.53 -13.49
N GLY A 101 -2.02 -18.33 -12.93
CA GLY A 101 -0.61 -18.39 -13.31
C GLY A 101 0.31 -17.49 -12.49
N TRP A 102 1.59 -17.50 -12.87
CA TRP A 102 2.66 -16.75 -12.22
C TRP A 102 3.28 -15.79 -13.21
N MET A 103 3.29 -14.51 -12.87
CA MET A 103 3.93 -13.50 -13.71
C MET A 103 4.93 -12.71 -12.89
N THR A 104 6.11 -12.50 -13.45
CA THR A 104 7.09 -11.55 -12.92
C THR A 104 7.18 -10.35 -13.86
N ILE A 105 7.06 -9.13 -13.33
CA ILE A 105 7.25 -7.89 -14.12
C ILE A 105 8.53 -7.22 -13.67
N LYS A 106 9.37 -6.83 -14.63
CA LYS A 106 10.59 -6.04 -14.39
C LYS A 106 10.74 -4.91 -15.39
N ASN A 107 11.56 -3.91 -15.04
CA ASN A 107 12.01 -2.81 -15.90
C ASN A 107 10.88 -1.93 -16.49
N GLY A 108 9.72 -1.81 -15.83
CA GLY A 108 8.53 -1.22 -16.46
C GLY A 108 8.05 0.10 -15.89
N ARG A 109 7.36 0.87 -16.75
CA ARG A 109 6.50 1.97 -16.33
C ARG A 109 5.06 1.65 -16.72
N MET A 110 4.14 1.58 -15.77
CA MET A 110 2.74 1.27 -16.07
C MET A 110 1.78 2.26 -15.44
N LYS A 111 0.70 2.60 -16.15
CA LYS A 111 -0.32 3.55 -15.70
C LYS A 111 -1.73 3.06 -16.02
N ALA A 112 -2.61 3.13 -15.03
CA ALA A 112 -4.05 2.97 -15.17
C ALA A 112 -4.76 3.96 -14.23
N ALA A 113 -5.49 4.93 -14.81
CA ALA A 113 -5.99 6.08 -14.06
C ALA A 113 -7.37 5.87 -13.40
N LYS A 114 -8.27 5.14 -14.07
CA LYS A 114 -9.68 5.03 -13.68
C LYS A 114 -10.06 3.66 -13.13
N ILE A 115 -9.31 2.64 -13.49
CA ILE A 115 -9.45 1.26 -12.98
C ILE A 115 -8.17 0.85 -12.24
N ASN A 116 -8.18 -0.30 -11.58
CA ASN A 116 -6.96 -0.83 -10.97
C ASN A 116 -5.88 -1.03 -12.05
N LEU A 117 -4.62 -0.85 -11.69
CA LEU A 117 -3.51 -1.23 -12.55
C LEU A 117 -3.38 -2.76 -12.60
N PHE A 118 -3.43 -3.38 -11.43
CA PHE A 118 -3.35 -4.83 -11.29
C PHE A 118 -4.55 -5.36 -10.52
N ARG A 119 -5.09 -6.49 -11.00
CA ARG A 119 -5.86 -7.42 -10.17
C ARG A 119 -5.15 -8.76 -10.16
N VAL A 120 -4.91 -9.30 -8.97
CA VAL A 120 -4.33 -10.63 -8.75
C VAL A 120 -5.41 -11.52 -8.16
N GLY A 121 -5.91 -12.49 -8.94
CA GLY A 121 -6.94 -13.43 -8.51
C GLY A 121 -6.41 -14.48 -7.53
N THR A 122 -7.31 -15.23 -6.87
CA THR A 122 -6.98 -16.21 -5.83
C THR A 122 -6.01 -17.32 -6.28
N ARG A 123 -5.99 -17.67 -7.57
CA ARG A 123 -5.10 -18.68 -8.18
C ARG A 123 -3.87 -18.07 -8.88
N ALA A 124 -3.64 -16.77 -8.68
CA ALA A 124 -2.60 -16.02 -9.35
C ALA A 124 -1.49 -15.58 -8.40
N ARG A 125 -0.27 -15.48 -8.95
CA ARG A 125 0.89 -14.94 -8.24
C ARG A 125 1.60 -13.89 -9.10
N LEU A 126 1.72 -12.68 -8.58
CA LEU A 126 2.41 -11.57 -9.24
C LEU A 126 3.67 -11.23 -8.45
N THR A 127 4.81 -11.20 -9.13
CA THR A 127 6.06 -10.65 -8.59
C THR A 127 6.44 -9.38 -9.34
N ILE A 128 6.69 -8.31 -8.62
CA ILE A 128 7.22 -7.06 -9.16
C ILE A 128 8.66 -6.93 -8.71
N GLU A 129 9.62 -6.89 -9.63
CA GLU A 129 11.03 -6.72 -9.28
C GLU A 129 11.38 -5.26 -8.99
N LYS A 130 11.11 -4.39 -9.98
CA LYS A 130 11.31 -2.94 -9.91
C LYS A 130 10.53 -2.28 -11.05
N GLY A 131 10.14 -1.02 -10.85
CA GLY A 131 9.48 -0.22 -11.89
C GLY A 131 8.79 1.01 -11.32
N ARG A 132 8.04 1.71 -12.17
CA ARG A 132 7.18 2.84 -11.78
C ARG A 132 5.73 2.54 -12.14
N TYR A 133 4.87 2.50 -11.13
CA TYR A 133 3.50 2.05 -11.26
C TYR A 133 2.55 3.14 -10.78
N GLN A 134 1.63 3.54 -11.65
CA GLN A 134 0.65 4.60 -11.41
C GLN A 134 -0.75 4.01 -11.50
N GLY A 135 -1.31 3.65 -10.36
CA GLY A 135 -2.61 2.98 -10.27
C GLY A 135 -2.72 2.08 -9.05
N MET A 136 -3.95 1.68 -8.74
CA MET A 136 -4.24 0.87 -7.55
C MET A 136 -4.09 -0.62 -7.84
N VAL A 137 -3.93 -1.43 -6.79
CA VAL A 137 -3.74 -2.88 -6.89
C VAL A 137 -4.75 -3.63 -6.01
N ALA A 138 -5.58 -4.47 -6.64
CA ALA A 138 -6.46 -5.39 -5.94
C ALA A 138 -5.81 -6.78 -5.87
N ASN A 139 -5.52 -7.27 -4.68
CA ASN A 139 -4.86 -8.56 -4.47
C ASN A 139 -5.75 -9.54 -3.70
N GLU A 140 -6.24 -10.56 -4.38
CA GLU A 140 -6.95 -11.72 -3.80
C GLU A 140 -6.06 -12.98 -3.78
N GLY A 141 -4.93 -12.97 -4.51
CA GLY A 141 -3.97 -14.07 -4.61
C GLY A 141 -2.67 -13.80 -3.84
N SER A 142 -1.54 -13.97 -4.52
CA SER A 142 -0.21 -13.69 -3.95
C SER A 142 0.48 -12.56 -4.71
N LEU A 143 0.84 -11.49 -4.02
CA LEU A 143 1.58 -10.37 -4.58
C LEU A 143 2.89 -10.20 -3.81
N THR A 144 4.01 -10.22 -4.51
CA THR A 144 5.33 -9.86 -3.98
C THR A 144 5.86 -8.64 -4.71
N VAL A 145 6.22 -7.59 -3.98
CA VAL A 145 6.93 -6.43 -4.49
C VAL A 145 8.33 -6.43 -3.88
N LYS A 146 9.34 -6.68 -4.73
CA LYS A 146 10.74 -6.61 -4.30
C LYS A 146 11.17 -5.16 -4.12
N SER A 147 10.89 -4.31 -5.10
CA SER A 147 11.12 -2.86 -5.05
C SER A 147 10.28 -2.14 -6.11
N GLY A 148 10.43 -0.82 -6.21
CA GLY A 148 9.79 0.05 -7.21
C GLY A 148 9.05 1.23 -6.59
N MET A 149 8.57 2.13 -7.45
CA MET A 149 7.78 3.28 -7.05
C MET A 149 6.32 3.07 -7.44
N PHE A 150 5.43 3.11 -6.46
CA PHE A 150 3.99 3.01 -6.65
C PHE A 150 3.32 4.30 -6.19
N ALA A 151 2.50 4.88 -7.07
CA ALA A 151 1.72 6.07 -6.77
C ALA A 151 0.26 5.85 -7.13
N ALA A 152 -0.64 6.11 -6.18
CA ALA A 152 -2.07 6.16 -6.47
C ALA A 152 -2.37 7.38 -7.35
N VAL A 153 -3.26 7.21 -8.33
CA VAL A 153 -3.60 8.24 -9.34
C VAL A 153 -4.99 8.81 -9.19
N SER A 154 -5.71 8.46 -8.13
CA SER A 154 -7.02 9.00 -7.82
C SER A 154 -7.11 9.33 -6.33
N GLN A 155 -7.99 10.25 -5.96
CA GLN A 155 -8.35 10.56 -4.56
C GLN A 155 -9.12 9.41 -3.87
N LYS A 156 -9.01 8.17 -4.35
CA LYS A 156 -9.70 7.00 -3.79
C LYS A 156 -8.78 6.16 -2.89
N LYS A 157 -9.46 5.33 -2.10
CA LYS A 157 -9.22 4.91 -0.73
C LYS A 157 -7.90 4.19 -0.42
N TRP A 158 -7.19 3.62 -1.40
CA TRP A 158 -6.04 2.76 -1.15
C TRP A 158 -5.09 2.63 -2.36
N LEU A 159 -3.81 2.31 -2.12
CA LEU A 159 -2.87 1.86 -3.15
C LEU A 159 -2.90 0.34 -3.33
N PHE A 160 -2.89 -0.41 -2.22
CA PHE A 160 -3.12 -1.86 -2.21
C PHE A 160 -4.39 -2.20 -1.41
N ASP A 161 -5.34 -2.88 -2.06
CA ASP A 161 -6.45 -3.58 -1.41
C ASP A 161 -6.09 -5.06 -1.37
N ASN A 162 -5.65 -5.49 -0.19
CA ASN A 162 -5.16 -6.83 0.05
C ASN A 162 -6.20 -7.68 0.78
N LYS A 163 -6.71 -8.68 0.06
CA LYS A 163 -7.54 -9.78 0.54
C LYS A 163 -6.79 -11.13 0.55
N GLY A 164 -5.68 -11.21 -0.19
CA GLY A 164 -4.80 -12.37 -0.27
C GLY A 164 -3.53 -12.22 0.57
N THR A 165 -2.40 -12.66 0.01
CA THR A 165 -1.06 -12.52 0.61
C THR A 165 -0.27 -11.44 -0.12
N LEU A 166 0.15 -10.40 0.61
CA LEU A 166 1.01 -9.33 0.15
C LEU A 166 2.36 -9.41 0.85
N THR A 167 3.45 -9.36 0.09
CA THR A 167 4.81 -9.21 0.60
C THR A 167 5.45 -7.98 -0.05
N ILE A 168 5.89 -7.03 0.77
CA ILE A 168 6.66 -5.86 0.32
C ILE A 168 8.05 -5.96 0.96
N LYS A 169 9.07 -5.96 0.12
CA LYS A 169 10.46 -6.02 0.58
C LYS A 169 11.09 -4.65 0.74
N ASP A 170 10.88 -3.80 -0.25
CA ASP A 170 11.38 -2.43 -0.33
C ASP A 170 10.57 -1.64 -1.37
N GLY A 171 10.81 -0.33 -1.50
CA GLY A 171 10.22 0.53 -2.53
C GLY A 171 9.73 1.88 -1.99
N LEU A 172 9.14 2.69 -2.87
CA LEU A 172 8.52 3.96 -2.54
C LEU A 172 7.02 3.90 -2.83
N TYR A 173 6.21 4.13 -1.81
CA TYR A 173 4.76 3.98 -1.88
C TYR A 173 4.06 5.27 -1.46
N LYS A 174 3.36 5.89 -2.41
CA LYS A 174 2.61 7.13 -2.19
C LYS A 174 1.14 6.94 -2.51
N ALA A 175 0.27 7.25 -1.56
CA ALA A 175 -1.18 7.20 -1.74
C ALA A 175 -1.85 8.51 -1.32
N TYR A 176 -3.07 8.75 -1.79
CA TYR A 176 -3.94 9.79 -1.23
C TYR A 176 -4.66 9.30 0.03
N GLY A 177 -5.01 8.01 0.08
CA GLY A 177 -5.64 7.37 1.24
C GLY A 177 -4.71 6.35 1.90
N ASN A 178 -5.21 5.14 2.15
CA ASN A 178 -4.37 4.06 2.67
C ASN A 178 -3.28 3.73 1.65
N VAL A 179 -2.08 3.43 2.12
CA VAL A 179 -1.09 2.77 1.25
C VAL A 179 -1.42 1.29 1.19
N VAL A 180 -1.61 0.63 2.34
CA VAL A 180 -2.04 -0.76 2.40
C VAL A 180 -3.34 -0.86 3.21
N LEU A 181 -4.40 -1.26 2.52
CA LEU A 181 -5.63 -1.72 3.13
C LEU A 181 -5.63 -3.25 3.13
N ASN A 182 -5.56 -3.85 4.31
CA ASN A 182 -5.67 -5.29 4.49
C ASN A 182 -7.06 -5.61 5.03
N GLU A 183 -7.79 -6.46 4.31
CA GLU A 183 -9.16 -6.82 4.67
C GLU A 183 -9.53 -8.27 4.36
N LYS A 184 -10.68 -8.71 4.86
CA LYS A 184 -11.27 -10.04 4.57
C LYS A 184 -10.30 -11.22 4.77
N GLY A 185 -9.55 -11.23 5.88
CA GLY A 185 -8.58 -12.29 6.19
C GLY A 185 -7.22 -12.14 5.50
N GLY A 186 -6.96 -11.02 4.82
CA GLY A 186 -5.70 -10.74 4.16
C GLY A 186 -4.48 -10.82 5.08
N LYS A 187 -3.34 -11.19 4.50
CA LYS A 187 -2.03 -11.26 5.16
C LYS A 187 -1.06 -10.33 4.46
N ALA A 188 -0.46 -9.39 5.18
CA ALA A 188 0.54 -8.48 4.66
C ALA A 188 1.85 -8.59 5.47
N ALA A 189 2.97 -8.71 4.77
CA ALA A 189 4.32 -8.69 5.34
C ALA A 189 5.13 -7.56 4.69
N ILE A 190 5.68 -6.67 5.50
CA ILE A 190 6.49 -5.52 5.07
C ILE A 190 7.84 -5.60 5.76
N SER A 191 8.93 -5.66 4.99
CA SER A 191 10.29 -5.67 5.55
C SER A 191 11.10 -4.40 5.30
N GLY A 192 10.60 -3.49 4.47
CA GLY A 192 11.32 -2.28 4.06
C GLY A 192 10.48 -1.40 3.15
N GLY A 193 11.07 -0.29 2.71
CA GLY A 193 10.44 0.72 1.85
C GLY A 193 9.97 1.96 2.61
N SER A 194 9.61 3.00 1.85
CA SER A 194 9.08 4.26 2.34
C SER A 194 7.62 4.42 1.96
N PHE A 195 6.78 4.73 2.94
CA PHE A 195 5.33 4.77 2.82
C PHE A 195 4.84 6.13 3.27
N THR A 196 4.17 6.84 2.36
CA THR A 196 3.61 8.16 2.63
C THR A 196 2.19 8.24 2.12
N ASN A 197 1.36 8.99 2.82
CA ASN A 197 0.10 9.46 2.29
C ASN A 197 0.04 10.99 2.29
N THR A 198 -0.71 11.54 1.35
CA THR A 198 -1.04 12.97 1.30
C THR A 198 -2.56 13.06 1.47
N CYS A 199 -2.99 13.19 2.72
CA CYS A 199 -4.35 12.99 3.16
C CYS A 199 -5.15 14.31 3.06
N ALA A 200 -6.09 14.36 2.11
CA ALA A 200 -7.22 15.30 2.21
C ALA A 200 -8.41 14.69 2.96
N LYS A 201 -8.43 13.35 3.11
CA LYS A 201 -9.56 12.59 3.66
C LYS A 201 -9.02 11.50 4.60
N ASN A 202 -8.97 11.78 5.89
CA ASN A 202 -8.99 10.88 7.04
C ASN A 202 -8.71 9.35 6.86
N TYR A 203 -7.61 8.92 6.22
CA TYR A 203 -7.17 7.50 6.17
C TYR A 203 -5.79 7.26 6.78
N PRO A 204 -5.57 6.14 7.50
CA PRO A 204 -4.23 5.75 7.95
C PRO A 204 -3.37 5.22 6.80
N ILE A 205 -2.04 5.15 6.96
CA ILE A 205 -1.17 4.57 5.92
C ILE A 205 -1.40 3.06 5.82
N LEU A 206 -1.38 2.37 6.96
CA LEU A 206 -1.61 0.94 7.07
C LEU A 206 -2.93 0.70 7.81
N TYR A 207 -3.88 0.04 7.15
CA TYR A 207 -5.16 -0.27 7.75
C TYR A 207 -5.41 -1.78 7.76
N ASN A 208 -5.46 -2.39 8.95
CA ASN A 208 -5.89 -3.77 9.10
C ASN A 208 -7.36 -3.82 9.56
N ARG A 209 -8.24 -4.32 8.71
CA ARG A 209 -9.66 -4.57 9.00
C ARG A 209 -10.08 -5.98 8.60
N SER A 210 -9.19 -6.93 8.81
CA SER A 210 -9.26 -8.27 8.23
C SER A 210 -10.04 -9.28 9.07
N GLY A 211 -10.57 -8.89 10.23
CA GLY A 211 -11.17 -9.81 11.19
C GLY A 211 -10.13 -10.75 11.80
N ARG A 212 -10.60 -11.78 12.53
CA ARG A 212 -9.73 -12.66 13.34
C ARG A 212 -8.63 -13.39 12.56
N ARG A 213 -8.83 -13.65 11.27
CA ARG A 213 -7.85 -14.34 10.39
C ARG A 213 -6.80 -13.40 9.78
N GLY A 214 -7.00 -12.10 9.91
CA GLY A 214 -6.12 -11.06 9.40
C GLY A 214 -4.76 -11.03 10.04
N LYS A 215 -3.71 -10.78 9.25
CA LYS A 215 -2.34 -10.65 9.75
C LYS A 215 -1.58 -9.50 9.08
N PHE A 216 -0.94 -8.66 9.88
CA PHE A 216 0.12 -7.75 9.45
C PHE A 216 1.43 -8.13 10.15
N ILE A 217 2.52 -8.21 9.41
CA ILE A 217 3.88 -8.39 9.95
C ILE A 217 4.73 -7.26 9.38
N ILE A 218 5.28 -6.43 10.25
CA ILE A 218 6.14 -5.32 9.87
C ILE A 218 7.49 -5.54 10.54
N SER A 219 8.52 -5.81 9.75
CA SER A 219 9.88 -6.01 10.25
C SER A 219 10.83 -4.86 9.89
N GLY A 220 10.36 -3.90 9.11
CA GLY A 220 11.14 -2.74 8.67
C GLY A 220 10.31 -1.79 7.79
N GLY A 221 10.95 -0.70 7.36
CA GLY A 221 10.35 0.36 6.54
C GLY A 221 10.13 1.66 7.30
N GLU A 222 9.89 2.72 6.56
CA GLU A 222 9.59 4.06 7.06
C GLU A 222 8.17 4.46 6.69
N PHE A 223 7.36 4.84 7.68
CA PHE A 223 5.96 5.17 7.51
C PHE A 223 5.72 6.58 8.03
N ARG A 224 5.46 7.53 7.12
CA ARG A 224 5.32 8.95 7.47
C ARG A 224 3.95 9.46 7.05
N ALA A 225 3.06 9.61 8.03
CA ALA A 225 1.73 10.18 7.81
C ALA A 225 1.78 11.71 7.88
N ASP A 226 0.87 12.38 7.18
CA ASP A 226 0.78 13.84 7.14
C ASP A 226 0.14 14.48 8.39
N GLY A 227 -0.07 13.69 9.45
CA GLY A 227 -0.56 14.16 10.74
C GLY A 227 -2.08 14.16 10.91
N LYS A 228 -2.87 14.00 9.83
CA LYS A 228 -4.34 14.01 9.92
C LYS A 228 -4.94 12.69 10.40
N LYS A 229 -4.16 11.61 10.38
CA LYS A 229 -4.55 10.25 10.80
C LYS A 229 -3.37 9.42 11.28
N GLU A 230 -3.70 8.24 11.80
CA GLU A 230 -2.74 7.24 12.23
C GLU A 230 -1.79 6.83 11.10
N VAL A 231 -0.57 6.48 11.45
CA VAL A 231 0.31 5.74 10.56
C VAL A 231 -0.23 4.32 10.38
N LEU A 232 -0.63 3.68 11.47
CA LEU A 232 -1.20 2.34 11.45
C LEU A 232 -2.49 2.31 12.28
N TYR A 233 -3.55 1.74 11.70
CA TYR A 233 -4.73 1.36 12.44
C TYR A 233 -4.96 -0.15 12.31
N ASN A 234 -4.78 -0.88 13.41
CA ASN A 234 -5.19 -2.27 13.54
C ASN A 234 -6.60 -2.34 14.12
N LYS A 235 -7.64 -2.22 13.27
CA LYS A 235 -9.03 -2.32 13.74
C LYS A 235 -9.36 -3.74 14.20
N SER A 236 -8.89 -4.76 13.49
CA SER A 236 -9.09 -6.16 13.84
C SER A 236 -8.01 -7.08 13.27
N GLY A 237 -7.82 -8.23 13.92
CA GLY A 237 -6.81 -9.21 13.54
C GLY A 237 -5.46 -8.95 14.21
N LYS A 238 -4.44 -9.72 13.81
CA LYS A 238 -3.12 -9.69 14.46
C LYS A 238 -2.16 -8.77 13.72
N CYS A 239 -1.52 -7.85 14.43
CA CYS A 239 -0.44 -7.01 13.93
C CYS A 239 0.83 -7.27 14.73
N PHE A 240 1.93 -7.56 14.04
CA PHE A 240 3.24 -7.79 14.63
C PHE A 240 4.20 -6.69 14.15
N ILE A 241 4.56 -5.79 15.04
CA ILE A 241 5.59 -4.77 14.81
C ILE A 241 6.91 -5.31 15.39
N ARG A 242 7.83 -5.65 14.48
CA ARG A 242 9.15 -6.24 14.71
C ARG A 242 10.28 -5.36 14.19
N GLY A 243 9.96 -4.13 13.79
CA GLY A 243 10.90 -3.15 13.25
C GLY A 243 10.18 -2.05 12.47
N GLY A 244 10.97 -1.11 11.95
CA GLY A 244 10.50 0.05 11.18
C GLY A 244 10.31 1.31 12.02
N THR A 245 10.11 2.43 11.32
CA THR A 245 9.93 3.77 11.90
C THR A 245 8.56 4.30 11.50
N PHE A 246 7.76 4.71 12.49
CA PHE A 246 6.40 5.19 12.30
C PHE A 246 6.30 6.60 12.85
N GLU A 247 6.05 7.56 11.98
CA GLU A 247 6.05 8.97 12.34
C GLU A 247 4.78 9.65 11.81
N THR A 248 4.11 10.41 12.66
CA THR A 248 3.10 11.38 12.23
C THR A 248 3.72 12.76 12.17
N LYS A 249 3.67 13.43 11.00
CA LYS A 249 4.04 14.85 10.87
C LYS A 249 2.99 15.73 11.56
N ASN A 250 3.12 15.91 12.88
CA ASN A 250 2.35 16.88 13.67
C ASN A 250 3.29 17.81 14.46
N ALA A 251 4.46 18.11 13.88
CA ALA A 251 5.62 18.63 14.59
C ALA A 251 5.51 20.06 15.14
N GLN A 252 4.39 20.78 14.97
CA GLN A 252 4.37 22.21 15.35
C GLN A 252 3.13 22.70 16.10
N ASN A 253 1.94 22.07 15.98
CA ASN A 253 0.70 22.69 16.50
C ASN A 253 -0.02 21.91 17.61
N LYS A 254 0.43 20.71 18.03
CA LYS A 254 -0.27 19.85 19.02
C LYS A 254 -1.78 19.62 18.75
N THR A 255 -2.24 19.86 17.52
CA THR A 255 -3.66 19.75 17.09
C THR A 255 -4.02 18.36 16.55
N GLY A 256 -3.06 17.44 16.49
CA GLY A 256 -3.30 16.07 16.05
C GLY A 256 -4.37 15.39 16.91
N LYS A 257 -5.40 14.81 16.28
CA LYS A 257 -6.51 14.14 16.97
C LYS A 257 -6.33 12.62 17.10
N TYR A 258 -5.31 12.06 16.46
CA TYR A 258 -5.16 10.61 16.31
C TYR A 258 -3.81 10.11 16.83
N PRO A 259 -3.77 8.89 17.38
CA PRO A 259 -2.52 8.22 17.70
C PRO A 259 -1.63 8.02 16.47
N ALA A 260 -0.32 7.75 16.66
CA ALA A 260 0.48 7.24 15.53
C ALA A 260 0.05 5.81 15.19
N ILE A 261 -0.19 4.99 16.22
CA ILE A 261 -0.69 3.64 16.10
C ILE A 261 -1.98 3.50 16.90
N SER A 262 -3.05 3.06 16.25
CA SER A 262 -4.30 2.68 16.92
C SER A 262 -4.48 1.15 16.87
N ASN A 263 -4.78 0.53 18.01
CA ASN A 263 -5.22 -0.86 18.10
C ASN A 263 -6.68 -0.87 18.57
N GLY A 264 -7.59 -1.23 17.67
CA GLY A 264 -9.03 -1.26 17.95
C GLY A 264 -9.43 -2.42 18.88
N PRO A 265 -10.69 -2.47 19.34
CA PRO A 265 -11.17 -3.46 20.30
C PRO A 265 -10.95 -4.93 19.89
N ASP A 266 -11.13 -5.24 18.60
CA ASP A 266 -10.89 -6.58 18.04
C ASP A 266 -9.44 -6.80 17.57
N GLY A 267 -8.57 -5.82 17.82
CA GLY A 267 -7.19 -5.81 17.41
C GLY A 267 -6.28 -6.48 18.44
N ILE A 268 -5.36 -7.32 17.95
CA ILE A 268 -4.27 -7.87 18.75
C ILE A 268 -2.95 -7.33 18.20
N LEU A 269 -2.27 -6.51 18.98
CA LEU A 269 -1.02 -5.85 18.61
C LEU A 269 0.14 -6.39 19.44
N TYR A 270 1.20 -6.81 18.75
CA TYR A 270 2.47 -7.19 19.35
C TYR A 270 3.54 -6.19 18.92
N LEU A 271 4.14 -5.50 19.88
CA LEU A 271 5.25 -4.59 19.65
C LEU A 271 6.51 -5.18 20.29
N SER A 272 7.50 -5.51 19.46
CA SER A 272 8.74 -6.14 19.92
C SER A 272 9.99 -5.33 19.56
N LYS A 273 9.93 -4.51 18.49
CA LYS A 273 10.98 -3.59 18.05
C LYS A 273 10.35 -2.46 17.23
N GLY A 274 11.17 -1.52 16.76
CA GLY A 274 10.76 -0.38 15.95
C GLY A 274 10.66 0.89 16.76
N THR A 275 10.55 2.02 16.06
CA THR A 275 10.48 3.35 16.64
C THR A 275 9.17 4.00 16.23
N LEU A 276 8.36 4.39 17.22
CA LEU A 276 7.05 5.00 17.04
C LEU A 276 7.11 6.42 17.59
N SER A 277 6.73 7.42 16.79
CA SER A 277 6.70 8.81 17.23
C SER A 277 5.45 9.60 16.86
N ASN A 278 5.01 10.44 17.81
CA ASN A 278 3.91 11.38 17.64
C ASN A 278 4.05 12.57 18.59
N GLU A 279 4.04 13.79 18.03
CA GLU A 279 4.07 15.06 18.78
C GLU A 279 2.67 15.65 19.05
N GLY A 280 1.61 15.05 18.48
CA GLY A 280 0.25 15.57 18.57
C GLY A 280 -0.53 15.01 19.76
N HIS A 281 -1.03 13.78 19.63
CA HIS A 281 -2.01 13.20 20.55
C HIS A 281 -1.41 12.16 21.49
N VAL A 282 -1.24 10.93 21.00
CA VAL A 282 -0.75 9.74 21.70
C VAL A 282 0.16 8.97 20.74
N VAL A 283 1.20 8.30 21.20
CA VAL A 283 2.01 7.47 20.28
C VAL A 283 1.25 6.18 19.94
N VAL A 284 0.84 5.42 20.96
CA VAL A 284 0.03 4.19 20.82
C VAL A 284 -1.28 4.29 21.59
N GLY A 285 -2.40 4.23 20.89
CA GLY A 285 -3.73 4.08 21.50
C GLY A 285 -4.18 2.62 21.42
N ASN A 286 -4.44 1.99 22.57
CA ASN A 286 -4.92 0.62 22.65
C ASN A 286 -6.36 0.57 23.18
N SER A 287 -7.24 -0.13 22.47
CA SER A 287 -8.56 -0.54 22.96
C SER A 287 -8.77 -2.06 22.87
N GLY A 288 -7.84 -2.78 22.26
CA GLY A 288 -7.86 -4.23 22.13
C GLY A 288 -6.85 -4.90 23.06
N THR A 289 -6.17 -5.92 22.56
CA THR A 289 -5.09 -6.61 23.29
C THR A 289 -3.73 -6.15 22.76
N LEU A 290 -2.89 -5.62 23.64
CA LEU A 290 -1.54 -5.16 23.36
C LEU A 290 -0.52 -5.97 24.17
N THR A 291 0.54 -6.41 23.52
CA THR A 291 1.75 -6.90 24.19
C THR A 291 2.94 -6.09 23.72
N VAL A 292 3.66 -5.47 24.65
CA VAL A 292 4.92 -4.76 24.38
C VAL A 292 6.05 -5.56 25.02
N SER A 293 6.98 -6.04 24.20
CA SER A 293 8.20 -6.73 24.66
C SER A 293 9.48 -5.98 24.28
N GLY A 294 9.37 -4.84 23.60
CA GLY A 294 10.50 -4.03 23.14
C GLY A 294 10.07 -2.92 22.20
N GLY A 295 11.03 -2.24 21.57
CA GLY A 295 10.79 -1.07 20.73
C GLY A 295 10.85 0.24 21.51
N VAL A 296 10.69 1.35 20.79
CA VAL A 296 10.78 2.72 21.32
C VAL A 296 9.48 3.47 21.00
N LEU A 297 8.80 3.96 22.02
CA LEU A 297 7.73 4.95 21.90
C LEU A 297 8.31 6.28 22.33
N MET A 298 8.27 7.26 21.44
CA MET A 298 8.85 8.57 21.72
C MET A 298 8.05 9.74 21.17
N GLY A 299 8.24 10.90 21.78
CA GLY A 299 7.59 12.14 21.37
C GLY A 299 7.12 12.96 22.54
N ASN A 300 6.56 14.14 22.28
CA ASN A 300 5.89 14.95 23.28
C ASN A 300 4.37 14.98 23.04
N PRO A 301 3.69 13.82 23.14
CA PRO A 301 2.24 13.75 22.96
C PRO A 301 1.52 14.60 24.00
N LYS A 302 0.41 15.24 23.60
CA LYS A 302 -0.47 15.97 24.51
C LYS A 302 -0.97 15.11 25.68
N TYR A 303 -1.21 13.81 25.43
CA TYR A 303 -1.78 12.92 26.45
C TYR A 303 -0.77 11.90 26.96
N ALA A 304 -0.42 10.90 26.15
CA ALA A 304 0.44 9.82 26.62
C ALA A 304 1.28 9.19 25.50
N LEU A 305 2.43 8.60 25.82
CA LEU A 305 3.12 7.72 24.87
C LEU A 305 2.26 6.47 24.60
N LEU A 306 1.74 5.83 25.65
CA LEU A 306 0.75 4.76 25.54
C LEU A 306 -0.52 5.11 26.31
N SER A 307 -1.67 5.08 25.63
CA SER A 307 -2.99 5.17 26.26
C SER A 307 -3.73 3.85 26.13
N ASN A 308 -4.02 3.19 27.25
CA ASN A 308 -4.64 1.87 27.29
C ASN A 308 -6.09 1.93 27.79
N ARG A 309 -7.03 1.52 26.92
CA ARG A 309 -8.47 1.33 27.18
C ARG A 309 -8.90 -0.13 27.03
N GLY A 310 -7.94 -1.04 26.89
CA GLY A 310 -8.19 -2.47 26.70
C GLY A 310 -7.27 -3.26 27.61
N ARG A 311 -6.68 -4.34 27.08
CA ARG A 311 -5.70 -5.15 27.81
C ARG A 311 -4.30 -4.85 27.32
N ALA A 312 -3.39 -4.49 28.21
CA ALA A 312 -1.99 -4.26 27.90
C ALA A 312 -1.09 -5.08 28.82
N LYS A 313 -0.17 -5.84 28.21
CA LYS A 313 0.93 -6.52 28.89
C LYS A 313 2.26 -5.91 28.47
N ILE A 314 2.94 -5.25 29.39
CA ILE A 314 4.23 -4.58 29.17
C ILE A 314 5.33 -5.42 29.80
N LYS A 315 6.19 -5.99 28.97
CA LYS A 315 7.33 -6.83 29.35
C LYS A 315 8.68 -6.14 29.10
N GLY A 316 8.70 -5.04 28.35
CA GLY A 316 9.90 -4.29 28.01
C GLY A 316 9.59 -3.13 27.06
N GLY A 317 10.61 -2.40 26.62
CA GLY A 317 10.51 -1.27 25.70
C GLY A 317 10.84 0.08 26.33
N ILE A 318 11.24 1.03 25.49
CA ILE A 318 11.64 2.37 25.92
C ILE A 318 10.51 3.36 25.65
N PHE A 319 10.15 4.13 26.68
CA PHE A 319 9.14 5.18 26.66
C PHE A 319 9.85 6.50 26.95
N LYS A 320 10.01 7.34 25.93
CA LYS A 320 10.85 8.54 26.00
C LYS A 320 10.12 9.80 25.54
N SER A 321 9.97 10.76 26.42
CA SER A 321 9.66 12.14 26.04
C SER A 321 10.90 12.83 25.44
N PHE A 322 10.72 13.76 24.50
CA PHE A 322 11.86 14.48 23.90
C PHE A 322 12.43 15.55 24.86
N ASP A 323 11.57 16.24 25.59
CA ASP A 323 11.92 17.36 26.47
C ASP A 323 11.31 17.25 27.88
N GLY A 324 10.75 16.10 28.24
CA GLY A 324 10.07 15.92 29.54
C GLY A 324 8.62 16.43 29.58
N THR A 325 8.07 16.96 28.48
CA THR A 325 6.71 17.56 28.48
C THR A 325 5.59 16.63 28.02
N ALA A 326 5.88 15.36 27.75
CA ALA A 326 4.84 14.38 27.49
C ALA A 326 3.91 14.28 28.70
N GLY A 327 2.59 14.27 28.49
CA GLY A 327 1.62 14.22 29.60
C GLY A 327 1.87 13.01 30.52
N TYR A 328 1.87 11.81 29.92
CA TYR A 328 2.10 10.52 30.59
C TYR A 328 2.94 9.59 29.72
N SER A 329 3.72 8.70 30.34
CA SER A 329 4.36 7.61 29.60
C SER A 329 3.37 6.48 29.33
N ILE A 330 2.63 6.10 30.36
CA ILE A 330 1.53 5.15 30.24
C ILE A 330 0.34 5.72 31.01
N TYR A 331 -0.82 5.76 30.35
CA TYR A 331 -2.08 6.06 30.99
C TYR A 331 -3.02 4.86 30.81
N ASN A 332 -3.32 4.16 31.91
CA ASN A 332 -4.33 3.11 31.96
C ASN A 332 -5.67 3.72 32.34
N TRP A 333 -6.70 3.53 31.52
CA TRP A 333 -8.06 3.99 31.85
C TRP A 333 -8.69 3.09 32.92
N PRO A 334 -9.64 3.57 33.74
CA PRO A 334 -10.18 2.83 34.88
C PRO A 334 -10.70 1.41 34.57
N ASP A 335 -11.34 1.22 33.41
CA ASP A 335 -11.91 -0.09 33.01
C ASP A 335 -10.92 -0.95 32.20
N ALA A 336 -9.64 -0.60 32.17
CA ALA A 336 -8.63 -1.25 31.35
C ALA A 336 -7.71 -2.13 32.21
N GLU A 337 -7.24 -3.24 31.65
CA GLU A 337 -6.31 -4.13 32.33
C GLU A 337 -4.87 -3.77 31.93
N LEU A 338 -4.01 -3.56 32.93
CA LEU A 338 -2.59 -3.32 32.73
C LEU A 338 -1.77 -4.30 33.58
N GLU A 339 -0.93 -5.08 32.90
CA GLU A 339 0.10 -5.89 33.54
C GLU A 339 1.48 -5.37 33.13
N ILE A 340 2.27 -4.92 34.11
CA ILE A 340 3.69 -4.58 33.90
C ILE A 340 4.54 -5.67 34.54
N THR A 341 5.19 -6.47 33.70
CA THR A 341 6.24 -7.39 34.12
C THR A 341 7.58 -6.69 33.91
N VAL A 342 8.26 -6.39 35.01
CA VAL A 342 9.56 -5.72 34.99
C VAL A 342 10.61 -6.75 34.57
N SER A 343 11.05 -6.70 33.31
CA SER A 343 12.31 -7.30 32.88
C SER A 343 13.13 -6.25 32.15
N ASP A 344 14.45 -6.40 32.17
CA ASP A 344 15.61 -5.49 31.94
C ASP A 344 15.51 -4.27 30.98
N TYR A 345 14.43 -4.14 30.21
CA TYR A 345 14.27 -3.15 29.14
C TYR A 345 13.06 -2.22 29.28
N TYR A 346 12.25 -2.26 30.34
CA TYR A 346 11.27 -1.19 30.59
C TYR A 346 11.98 0.08 31.09
N ARG A 347 12.04 1.13 30.27
CA ARG A 347 12.64 2.41 30.66
C ARG A 347 11.70 3.58 30.35
N CYS A 348 11.36 4.35 31.38
CA CYS A 348 10.51 5.51 31.28
C CYS A 348 11.34 6.78 31.58
N PHE A 349 11.45 7.69 30.62
CA PHE A 349 12.21 8.95 30.79
C PHE A 349 11.27 10.15 30.91
N GLY A 350 11.29 10.80 32.08
CA GLY A 350 10.65 12.10 32.31
C GLY A 350 9.11 12.08 32.34
N GLY A 351 8.46 10.92 32.41
CA GLY A 351 6.99 10.81 32.36
C GLY A 351 6.40 9.94 33.47
N ARG A 352 5.10 10.09 33.73
CA ARG A 352 4.38 9.35 34.78
C ARG A 352 3.68 8.10 34.23
N ILE A 353 3.49 7.09 35.08
CA ILE A 353 2.58 5.97 34.85
C ILE A 353 1.35 6.18 35.73
N MET A 354 0.18 6.24 35.10
CA MET A 354 -1.11 6.44 35.78
C MET A 354 -2.05 5.26 35.55
N GLU A 355 -2.84 4.93 36.57
CA GLU A 355 -4.01 4.06 36.47
C GLU A 355 -5.23 4.78 37.03
N GLY A 356 -6.13 5.18 36.11
CA GLY A 356 -7.11 6.21 36.42
C GLY A 356 -6.42 7.47 36.94
N ASP A 357 -6.86 7.93 38.10
CA ASP A 357 -6.27 9.08 38.81
C ASP A 357 -5.12 8.69 39.76
N GLN A 358 -4.79 7.40 39.88
CA GLN A 358 -3.72 6.91 40.75
C GLN A 358 -2.35 6.93 40.06
N LEU A 359 -1.36 7.54 40.71
CA LEU A 359 0.02 7.52 40.26
C LEU A 359 0.68 6.19 40.64
N ILE A 360 1.06 5.39 39.64
CA ILE A 360 1.80 4.14 39.83
C ILE A 360 3.31 4.40 39.90
N TRP A 361 3.83 5.32 39.10
CA TRP A 361 5.27 5.60 39.04
C TRP A 361 5.58 7.00 38.49
N SER A 362 6.63 7.65 39.01
CA SER A 362 7.20 8.88 38.47
C SER A 362 8.73 8.90 38.61
N PRO A 363 9.46 9.76 37.86
CA PRO A 363 10.91 9.88 37.97
C PRO A 363 11.41 10.39 39.34
N THR A 364 10.58 11.13 40.08
CA THR A 364 10.91 11.65 41.43
C THR A 364 10.58 10.68 42.56
N LEU A 365 9.67 9.73 42.33
CA LEU A 365 9.42 8.58 43.20
C LEU A 365 10.36 7.45 42.77
N GLY A 366 11.63 7.55 43.18
CA GLY A 366 12.60 6.49 42.99
C GLY A 366 12.12 5.17 43.62
N THR A 367 12.22 4.09 42.86
CA THR A 367 11.96 2.68 43.22
C THR A 367 10.50 2.25 43.41
N THR A 368 10.21 1.10 42.83
CA THR A 368 8.93 0.42 42.68
C THR A 368 8.34 -0.04 44.02
N LYS A 369 7.06 0.25 44.25
CA LYS A 369 6.18 -0.49 45.18
C LYS A 369 5.99 -1.94 44.70
N LYS A 370 7.01 -2.78 44.79
CA LYS A 370 6.86 -4.23 44.60
C LYS A 370 7.66 -5.10 45.57
N ASP A 371 8.06 -4.53 46.70
CA ASP A 371 8.56 -5.25 47.88
C ASP A 371 7.66 -5.02 49.11
N ALA A 372 6.34 -5.15 48.94
CA ALA A 372 5.43 -5.21 50.09
C ALA A 372 4.24 -6.13 49.78
N ALA A 373 4.21 -7.24 50.53
CA ALA A 373 3.27 -8.38 50.56
C ALA A 373 3.46 -9.44 49.47
#